data_AF-A0A1Y2GUP9-F1
#
_entry.id   AF-A0A1Y2GUP9-F1
#
_cell.length_a   1.000
_cell.length_b   1.000
_cell.length_c   1.000
_cell.angle_alpha   90.00
_cell.angle_beta   90.00
_cell.angle_gamma   90.00
#
_symmetry.space_group_name_H-M   'P 1'
#
loop_
_entity.id
_entity.type
_entity.pdbx_description
1 polymer ?
#
loop_
_entity_poly.entity_id
_entity_poly.type
_entity_poly.pdbx_seq_one_letter_code
_entity_poly.pdbx_strand_id
1 'polypeptide(L)'
;MTVAEKELQAFRLISLDGTPISSSDIKHVEARFDQKRQEYILLWNDILFIHKDAVHVENKGEILLFLTDDGFEYVKPLRIRAALDVVLDIVISSQTGVKADEPVISEANDAIIQNSQGEMYYYGKGVPQDYLKAFDWYLKAANQGYASAQYNLGYMYLKGKGVPHDYSTAFSWFLKAANQGDVDAQNALGDIYSEGKGVPRDYSTAFNWYLKAANQGDADAQNALGDIYYYANGVPQDYSKAIDWYLKAANQGNADAQYTLGDMHHNGDGVTLDYSKAIDWYLKAANQGNADAQ
;
A
#
# COMPACT_ATOMS: atom_id res chain seq x y z
N MET A 1 1.14 -20.93 -46.35
CA MET A 1 1.06 -20.15 -45.09
C MET A 1 0.95 -21.16 -43.97
N THR A 2 2.07 -21.41 -43.28
CA THR A 2 2.06 -22.13 -42.01
C THR A 2 1.32 -21.26 -41.01
N VAL A 3 0.23 -21.78 -40.44
CA VAL A 3 -0.43 -21.15 -39.29
C VAL A 3 0.60 -21.22 -38.16
N ALA A 4 1.06 -20.08 -37.65
CA ALA A 4 1.94 -20.07 -36.49
C ALA A 4 1.23 -20.78 -35.34
N GLU A 5 1.88 -21.77 -34.73
CA GLU A 5 1.35 -22.43 -33.54
C GLU A 5 1.17 -21.38 -32.44
N LYS A 6 -0.02 -21.35 -31.85
CA LYS A 6 -0.32 -20.44 -30.74
C LYS A 6 0.34 -20.99 -29.49
N GLU A 7 1.14 -20.16 -28.82
CA GLU A 7 1.68 -20.49 -27.52
C GLU A 7 0.60 -20.32 -26.45
N LEU A 8 0.44 -21.33 -25.58
CA LEU A 8 -0.61 -21.37 -24.58
C LEU A 8 0.00 -21.50 -23.19
N GLN A 9 -0.44 -20.64 -22.27
CA GLN A 9 -0.20 -20.82 -20.85
C GLN A 9 -1.27 -21.73 -20.26
N ALA A 10 -0.84 -22.79 -19.58
CA ALA A 10 -1.72 -23.65 -18.79
C ALA A 10 -1.95 -23.07 -17.39
N PHE A 11 -3.19 -23.16 -16.90
CA PHE A 11 -3.60 -22.75 -15.57
C PHE A 11 -4.46 -23.79 -14.88
N ARG A 12 -4.30 -23.91 -13.57
CA ARG A 12 -5.24 -24.57 -12.67
C ARG A 12 -5.91 -23.51 -11.79
N LEU A 13 -7.09 -23.82 -11.29
CA LEU A 13 -7.82 -22.94 -10.37
C LEU A 13 -7.62 -23.40 -8.94
N ILE A 14 -7.28 -22.45 -8.08
CA ILE A 14 -7.17 -22.66 -6.64
C ILE A 14 -7.99 -21.62 -5.88
N SER A 15 -8.51 -21.97 -4.72
CA SER A 15 -9.12 -21.00 -3.80
C SER A 15 -8.06 -20.20 -3.06
N LEU A 16 -8.49 -19.14 -2.38
CA LEU A 16 -7.62 -18.25 -1.58
C LEU A 16 -6.75 -18.97 -0.54
N ASP A 17 -7.18 -20.12 -0.03
CA ASP A 17 -6.45 -20.96 0.93
C ASP A 17 -5.43 -21.91 0.26
N GLY A 18 -5.25 -21.82 -1.05
CA GLY A 18 -4.37 -22.68 -1.84
C GLY A 18 -4.97 -24.03 -2.24
N THR A 19 -6.24 -24.30 -1.89
CA THR A 19 -6.88 -25.58 -2.22
C THR A 19 -7.26 -25.62 -3.71
N PRO A 20 -6.84 -26.65 -4.47
CA PRO A 20 -7.31 -26.84 -5.85
C PRO A 20 -8.82 -26.99 -5.92
N ILE A 21 -9.47 -26.19 -6.76
CA ILE A 21 -10.93 -26.24 -6.94
C ILE A 21 -11.35 -27.49 -7.73
N SER A 22 -10.51 -27.90 -8.68
CA SER A 22 -10.64 -29.14 -9.42
C SER A 22 -9.25 -29.59 -9.83
N SER A 23 -8.86 -30.81 -9.45
CA SER A 23 -7.52 -31.34 -9.71
C SER A 23 -7.26 -31.68 -11.18
N SER A 24 -8.30 -31.66 -12.04
CA SER A 24 -8.21 -32.05 -13.46
C SER A 24 -8.53 -30.94 -14.46
N ASP A 25 -9.04 -29.77 -14.02
CA ASP A 25 -9.46 -28.71 -14.94
C ASP A 25 -8.33 -27.73 -15.24
N ILE A 26 -7.60 -27.99 -16.32
CA ILE A 26 -6.60 -27.06 -16.86
C ILE A 26 -7.24 -26.11 -17.87
N LYS A 27 -7.11 -24.81 -17.62
CA LYS A 27 -7.51 -23.73 -18.53
C LYS A 27 -6.29 -23.26 -19.32
N HIS A 28 -6.53 -22.74 -20.52
CA HIS A 28 -5.45 -22.24 -21.38
C HIS A 28 -5.73 -20.80 -21.79
N VAL A 29 -4.72 -19.94 -21.67
CA VAL A 29 -4.75 -18.56 -22.19
C VAL A 29 -3.68 -18.44 -23.26
N GLU A 30 -4.00 -17.74 -24.34
CA GLU A 30 -3.03 -17.45 -25.40
C GLU A 30 -1.95 -16.49 -24.89
N ALA A 31 -0.71 -16.96 -24.91
CA ALA A 31 0.45 -16.17 -24.61
C ALA A 31 0.89 -15.38 -25.85
N ARG A 32 1.29 -14.14 -25.66
CA ARG A 32 1.69 -13.22 -26.74
C ARG A 32 3.16 -12.88 -26.57
N PHE A 33 3.93 -12.96 -27.65
CA PHE A 33 5.34 -12.57 -27.60
C PHE A 33 5.47 -11.04 -27.58
N ASP A 34 6.02 -10.48 -26.51
CA ASP A 34 6.36 -9.05 -26.41
C ASP A 34 7.74 -8.81 -27.04
N GLN A 35 7.75 -8.18 -28.22
CA GLN A 35 8.98 -7.89 -28.98
C GLN A 35 9.93 -6.95 -28.22
N LYS A 36 9.43 -6.04 -27.38
CA LYS A 36 10.29 -5.10 -26.63
C LYS A 36 11.03 -5.84 -25.52
N ARG A 37 10.36 -6.79 -24.86
CA ARG A 37 10.90 -7.53 -23.71
C ARG A 37 11.55 -8.86 -24.08
N GLN A 38 11.35 -9.35 -25.29
CA GLN A 38 11.82 -10.66 -25.76
C GLN A 38 11.30 -11.80 -24.86
N GLU A 39 10.06 -11.69 -24.39
CA GLU A 39 9.41 -12.67 -23.51
C GLU A 39 7.94 -12.87 -23.88
N TYR A 40 7.36 -14.01 -23.48
CA TYR A 40 5.92 -14.25 -23.61
C TYR A 40 5.17 -13.63 -22.43
N ILE A 41 4.05 -12.98 -22.75
CA ILE A 41 3.20 -12.30 -21.78
C ILE A 41 1.75 -12.80 -21.88
N LEU A 42 1.01 -12.60 -20.80
CA LEU A 42 -0.41 -12.88 -20.71
C LEU A 42 -1.15 -11.60 -20.41
N LEU A 43 -2.23 -11.32 -21.13
CA LEU A 43 -3.08 -10.18 -20.80
C LEU A 43 -4.00 -10.55 -19.64
N TRP A 44 -4.07 -9.66 -18.65
CA TRP A 44 -4.93 -9.87 -17.49
C TRP A 44 -6.40 -10.02 -17.88
N ASN A 45 -6.85 -9.26 -18.87
CA ASN A 45 -8.21 -9.37 -19.38
C ASN A 45 -8.52 -10.73 -20.02
N ASP A 46 -7.52 -11.39 -20.62
CA ASP A 46 -7.70 -12.73 -21.19
C ASP A 46 -7.84 -13.77 -20.07
N ILE A 47 -7.20 -13.56 -18.91
CA ILE A 47 -7.37 -14.38 -17.70
C ILE A 47 -8.75 -14.13 -17.06
N LEU A 48 -9.14 -12.87 -16.92
CA LEU A 48 -10.47 -12.48 -16.41
C LEU A 48 -11.62 -12.97 -17.29
N PHE A 49 -11.38 -13.15 -18.60
CA PHE A 49 -12.36 -13.75 -19.50
C PHE A 49 -12.65 -15.21 -19.16
N ILE A 50 -11.65 -15.96 -18.66
CA ILE A 50 -11.84 -17.34 -18.22
C ILE A 50 -12.48 -17.37 -16.82
N HIS A 51 -11.98 -16.54 -15.90
CA HIS A 51 -12.50 -16.41 -14.54
C HIS A 51 -12.57 -14.95 -14.10
N LYS A 52 -13.79 -14.40 -14.12
CA LYS A 52 -14.06 -13.00 -13.77
C LYS A 52 -13.67 -12.62 -12.34
N ASP A 53 -13.55 -13.63 -11.48
CA ASP A 53 -13.24 -13.52 -10.05
C ASP A 53 -11.79 -13.90 -9.74
N ALA A 54 -10.94 -13.99 -10.76
CA ALA A 54 -9.50 -14.14 -10.61
C ALA A 54 -8.92 -12.95 -9.84
N VAL A 55 -8.20 -13.29 -8.78
CA VAL A 55 -7.59 -12.36 -7.83
C VAL A 55 -6.16 -12.06 -8.26
N HIS A 56 -5.36 -13.11 -8.39
CA HIS A 56 -3.98 -13.06 -8.84
C HIS A 56 -3.61 -14.39 -9.52
N VAL A 57 -2.43 -14.40 -10.13
CA VAL A 57 -1.80 -15.62 -10.60
C VAL A 57 -0.59 -15.88 -9.75
N GLU A 58 -0.36 -17.13 -9.37
CA GLU A 58 0.82 -17.55 -8.64
C GLU A 58 1.49 -18.78 -9.26
N ASN A 59 2.75 -18.98 -8.90
CA ASN A 59 3.51 -20.18 -9.20
C ASN A 59 4.06 -20.71 -7.88
N LYS A 60 3.57 -21.86 -7.43
CA LYS A 60 4.00 -22.50 -6.17
C LYS A 60 3.92 -21.55 -4.96
N GLY A 61 2.85 -20.75 -4.88
CA GLY A 61 2.62 -19.77 -3.81
C GLY A 61 3.29 -18.41 -3.99
N GLU A 62 4.10 -18.22 -5.04
CA GLU A 62 4.69 -16.92 -5.37
C GLU A 62 3.80 -16.15 -6.35
N ILE A 63 3.32 -14.96 -5.96
CA ILE A 63 2.45 -14.13 -6.79
C ILE A 63 3.23 -13.58 -8.00
N LEU A 64 2.70 -13.78 -9.20
CA LEU A 64 3.21 -13.18 -10.42
C LEU A 64 2.75 -11.72 -10.50
N LEU A 65 3.69 -10.80 -10.37
CA LEU A 65 3.44 -9.37 -10.42
C LEU A 65 3.11 -8.90 -11.85
N PHE A 66 2.30 -7.85 -11.95
CA PHE A 66 2.09 -7.14 -13.21
C PHE A 66 3.38 -6.48 -13.68
N LEU A 67 3.61 -6.53 -14.99
CA LEU A 67 4.75 -5.86 -15.60
C LEU A 67 4.64 -4.36 -15.42
N THR A 68 5.75 -3.76 -14.99
CA THR A 68 5.92 -2.31 -14.98
C THR A 68 6.81 -1.85 -16.14
N ASP A 69 6.75 -0.56 -16.46
CA ASP A 69 7.79 0.10 -17.24
C ASP A 69 8.97 0.52 -16.36
N ASP A 70 9.93 1.23 -16.98
CA ASP A 70 11.16 1.70 -16.33
C ASP A 70 10.89 2.76 -15.25
N GLY A 71 9.68 3.34 -15.24
CA GLY A 71 9.18 4.27 -14.22
C GLY A 71 8.36 3.59 -13.13
N PHE A 72 8.35 2.26 -13.07
CA PHE A 72 7.55 1.46 -12.13
C PHE A 72 6.03 1.60 -12.30
N GLU A 73 5.56 2.17 -13.41
CA GLU A 73 4.14 2.26 -13.72
C GLU A 73 3.66 0.97 -14.36
N TYR A 74 2.46 0.51 -13.99
CA TYR A 74 1.88 -0.69 -14.59
C TYR A 74 1.65 -0.49 -16.08
N VAL A 75 2.20 -1.38 -16.90
CA VAL A 75 1.97 -1.26 -18.32
C VAL A 75 0.52 -1.63 -18.65
N LYS A 76 -0.15 -0.77 -19.43
CA LYS A 76 -1.49 -1.00 -19.94
C LYS A 76 -1.45 -1.53 -21.38
N PRO A 77 -2.28 -2.54 -21.75
CA PRO A 77 -3.14 -3.33 -20.86
C PRO A 77 -2.33 -4.16 -19.86
N LEU A 78 -2.91 -4.39 -18.67
CA LEU A 78 -2.26 -5.15 -17.59
C LEU A 78 -1.84 -6.52 -18.10
N ARG A 79 -0.63 -6.92 -17.69
CA ARG A 79 0.01 -8.14 -18.20
C ARG A 79 0.98 -8.71 -17.19
N ILE A 80 1.08 -10.02 -17.18
CA ILE A 80 2.03 -10.80 -16.37
C ILE A 80 2.93 -11.60 -17.31
N ARG A 81 4.09 -12.06 -16.80
CA ARG A 81 4.95 -12.98 -17.55
C ARG A 81 4.26 -14.33 -17.73
N ALA A 82 4.37 -14.89 -18.93
CA ALA A 82 4.05 -16.29 -19.16
C ALA A 82 5.20 -17.18 -18.71
N ALA A 83 4.87 -18.40 -18.31
CA ALA A 83 5.78 -19.47 -17.99
C ALA A 83 5.24 -20.75 -18.66
N LEU A 84 5.52 -20.86 -19.97
CA LEU A 84 4.87 -21.82 -20.88
C LEU A 84 5.15 -23.29 -20.54
N ASP A 85 6.19 -23.57 -19.76
CA ASP A 85 6.62 -24.90 -19.33
C ASP A 85 6.03 -25.31 -17.96
N VAL A 86 5.23 -24.45 -17.32
CA VAL A 86 4.59 -24.72 -16.03
C VAL A 86 3.09 -24.51 -16.07
N VAL A 87 2.37 -25.19 -15.18
CA VAL A 87 0.97 -24.88 -14.90
C VAL A 87 0.95 -23.83 -13.79
N LEU A 88 0.44 -22.65 -14.10
CA LEU A 88 0.26 -21.58 -13.13
C LEU A 88 -1.07 -21.76 -12.39
N ASP A 89 -1.19 -21.16 -11.21
CA ASP A 89 -2.43 -21.18 -10.44
C ASP A 89 -3.13 -19.83 -10.56
N ILE A 90 -4.37 -19.83 -11.04
CA ILE A 90 -5.27 -18.68 -10.92
C ILE A 90 -5.97 -18.82 -9.56
N VAL A 91 -5.72 -17.86 -8.69
CA VAL A 91 -6.42 -17.77 -7.41
C VAL A 91 -7.74 -17.07 -7.63
N ILE A 92 -8.84 -17.71 -7.25
CA ILE A 92 -10.18 -17.12 -7.40
C ILE A 92 -10.84 -16.87 -6.04
N SER A 93 -11.71 -15.87 -6.00
CA SER A 93 -12.36 -15.43 -4.77
C SER A 93 -13.66 -16.18 -4.43
N SER A 94 -14.30 -16.89 -5.38
CA SER A 94 -15.56 -17.60 -5.14
C SER A 94 -15.38 -19.13 -5.06
N GLN A 95 -15.87 -19.74 -3.97
CA GLN A 95 -16.17 -21.17 -3.95
C GLN A 95 -17.62 -21.37 -4.44
N THR A 96 -17.76 -22.00 -5.61
CA THR A 96 -19.00 -22.54 -6.24
C THR A 96 -19.85 -21.60 -7.12
N GLY A 97 -20.21 -22.13 -8.29
CA GLY A 97 -21.17 -21.52 -9.21
C GLY A 97 -22.61 -21.60 -8.71
N VAL A 98 -23.08 -20.48 -8.14
CA VAL A 98 -24.50 -20.22 -7.93
C VAL A 98 -24.94 -19.07 -8.85
N LYS A 99 -26.08 -19.29 -9.49
CA LYS A 99 -26.69 -18.50 -10.55
C LYS A 99 -26.88 -17.03 -10.16
N ALA A 100 -26.80 -16.20 -11.19
CA ALA A 100 -27.32 -14.84 -11.21
C ALA A 100 -28.77 -14.83 -10.71
N ASP A 101 -29.05 -13.93 -9.76
CA ASP A 101 -30.20 -13.02 -9.72
C ASP A 101 -30.33 -12.49 -8.28
N GLU A 102 -29.52 -11.49 -7.92
CA GLU A 102 -29.78 -10.61 -6.77
C GLU A 102 -29.16 -9.22 -7.02
N PRO A 103 -29.76 -8.14 -6.48
CA PRO A 103 -29.70 -6.81 -7.08
C PRO A 103 -28.34 -6.14 -6.87
N VAL A 104 -27.92 -5.38 -7.89
CA VAL A 104 -26.74 -4.50 -7.90
C VAL A 104 -26.94 -3.39 -6.84
N ILE A 105 -26.65 -3.72 -5.58
CA ILE A 105 -26.46 -2.76 -4.49
C ILE A 105 -24.98 -2.84 -4.10
N SER A 106 -24.20 -2.30 -5.05
CA SER A 106 -22.78 -1.90 -5.06
C SER A 106 -21.73 -2.82 -4.43
N GLU A 107 -20.86 -3.39 -5.27
CA GLU A 107 -19.56 -3.99 -4.92
C GLU A 107 -18.73 -3.12 -3.95
N ALA A 108 -18.91 -1.79 -4.00
CA ALA A 108 -18.28 -0.87 -3.04
C ALA A 108 -18.69 -1.12 -1.58
N ASN A 109 -19.95 -1.50 -1.31
CA ASN A 109 -20.40 -1.84 0.03
C ASN A 109 -19.77 -3.16 0.52
N ASP A 110 -19.60 -4.12 -0.37
CA ASP A 110 -18.98 -5.40 -0.03
C ASP A 110 -17.51 -5.22 0.37
N ALA A 111 -16.76 -4.40 -0.36
CA ALA A 111 -15.36 -4.11 -0.04
C ALA A 111 -15.20 -3.39 1.32
N ILE A 112 -16.10 -2.46 1.67
CA ILE A 112 -16.11 -1.78 2.97
C ILE A 112 -16.37 -2.78 4.11
N ILE A 113 -17.36 -3.67 3.94
CA ILE A 113 -17.69 -4.70 4.93
C ILE A 113 -16.51 -5.65 5.12
N GLN A 114 -15.89 -6.08 4.03
CA GLN A 114 -14.71 -6.96 4.07
C GLN A 114 -13.52 -6.29 4.75
N ASN A 115 -13.25 -5.01 4.47
CA ASN A 115 -12.22 -4.26 5.20
C ASN A 115 -12.53 -4.21 6.71
N SER A 116 -13.79 -3.92 7.06
CA SER A 116 -14.23 -3.88 8.46
C SER A 116 -14.07 -5.24 9.16
N GLN A 117 -14.34 -6.35 8.46
CA GLN A 117 -14.08 -7.70 8.97
C GLN A 117 -12.59 -7.96 9.16
N GLY A 118 -11.75 -7.50 8.23
CA GLY A 118 -10.30 -7.52 8.37
C GLY A 118 -9.86 -6.80 9.65
N GLU A 119 -10.38 -5.61 9.92
CA GLU A 119 -10.09 -4.84 11.14
C GLU A 119 -10.53 -5.56 12.42
N MET A 120 -11.71 -6.20 12.40
CA MET A 120 -12.18 -6.97 13.55
C MET A 120 -11.21 -8.08 13.91
N TYR A 121 -10.73 -8.85 12.93
CA TYR A 121 -9.75 -9.91 13.16
C TYR A 121 -8.35 -9.34 13.48
N TYR A 122 -7.95 -8.24 12.86
CA TYR A 122 -6.65 -7.62 13.09
C TYR A 122 -6.50 -7.11 14.54
N TYR A 123 -7.53 -6.46 15.07
CA TYR A 123 -7.53 -5.88 16.41
C TYR A 123 -8.18 -6.77 17.47
N GLY A 124 -8.80 -7.90 17.08
CA GLY A 124 -9.58 -8.73 18.00
C GLY A 124 -10.85 -8.04 18.52
N LYS A 125 -11.49 -7.18 17.72
CA LYS A 125 -12.70 -6.44 18.11
C LYS A 125 -13.92 -7.34 17.95
N GLY A 126 -14.37 -7.95 19.06
CA GLY A 126 -15.55 -8.82 19.09
C GLY A 126 -15.31 -10.26 18.57
N VAL A 127 -14.11 -10.55 18.07
CA VAL A 127 -13.62 -11.89 17.70
C VAL A 127 -12.19 -12.05 18.22
N PRO A 128 -11.67 -13.29 18.41
CA PRO A 128 -10.26 -13.48 18.72
C PRO A 128 -9.37 -12.88 17.62
N GLN A 129 -8.27 -12.23 18.03
CA GLN A 129 -7.31 -11.69 17.08
C GLN A 129 -6.72 -12.80 16.21
N ASP A 130 -6.71 -12.59 14.90
CA ASP A 130 -6.23 -13.55 13.91
C ASP A 130 -5.70 -12.80 12.68
N TYR A 131 -4.38 -12.66 12.59
CA TYR A 131 -3.77 -11.92 11.49
C TYR A 131 -3.90 -12.63 10.14
N LEU A 132 -4.01 -13.96 10.10
CA LEU A 132 -4.20 -14.66 8.82
C LEU A 132 -5.58 -14.37 8.25
N LYS A 133 -6.63 -14.44 9.09
CA LYS A 133 -7.98 -14.06 8.66
C LYS A 133 -8.10 -12.59 8.33
N ALA A 134 -7.42 -11.72 9.07
CA ALA A 134 -7.38 -10.29 8.74
C ALA A 134 -6.80 -10.07 7.34
N PHE A 135 -5.70 -10.76 7.02
CA PHE A 135 -5.07 -10.71 5.71
C PHE A 135 -6.05 -11.13 4.60
N ASP A 136 -6.73 -12.28 4.76
CA ASP A 136 -7.69 -12.78 3.77
C ASP A 136 -8.82 -11.79 3.49
N TRP A 137 -9.35 -11.15 4.54
CA TRP A 137 -10.42 -10.17 4.39
C TRP A 137 -9.96 -8.86 3.75
N TYR A 138 -8.80 -8.33 4.16
CA TYR A 138 -8.22 -7.18 3.49
C TYR A 138 -7.86 -7.49 2.04
N LEU A 139 -7.37 -8.69 1.74
CA LEU A 139 -7.07 -9.12 0.38
C LEU A 139 -8.32 -9.06 -0.50
N LYS A 140 -9.43 -9.64 -0.06
CA LYS A 140 -10.71 -9.57 -0.80
C LYS A 140 -11.16 -8.13 -1.08
N ALA A 141 -11.06 -7.24 -0.08
CA ALA A 141 -11.44 -5.83 -0.24
C ALA A 141 -10.47 -5.07 -1.16
N ALA A 142 -9.17 -5.29 -1.01
CA ALA A 142 -8.13 -4.63 -1.78
C ALA A 142 -8.17 -5.01 -3.27
N ASN A 143 -8.54 -6.25 -3.59
CA ASN A 143 -8.72 -6.74 -4.96
C ASN A 143 -9.94 -6.12 -5.65
N GLN A 144 -10.92 -5.65 -4.88
CA GLN A 144 -12.01 -4.81 -5.39
C GLN A 144 -11.61 -3.34 -5.54
N GLY A 145 -10.35 -3.00 -5.27
CA GLY A 145 -9.82 -1.65 -5.41
C GLY A 145 -9.96 -0.78 -4.16
N TYR A 146 -10.48 -1.29 -3.04
CA TYR A 146 -10.72 -0.45 -1.87
C TYR A 146 -9.40 0.03 -1.23
N ALA A 147 -9.18 1.35 -1.26
CA ALA A 147 -7.89 1.96 -0.94
C ALA A 147 -7.44 1.69 0.51
N SER A 148 -8.34 1.78 1.49
CA SER A 148 -7.98 1.50 2.89
C SER A 148 -7.62 0.04 3.13
N ALA A 149 -8.22 -0.90 2.41
CA ALA A 149 -7.81 -2.31 2.46
C ALA A 149 -6.45 -2.54 1.81
N GLN A 150 -6.15 -1.83 0.71
CA GLN A 150 -4.81 -1.85 0.10
C GLN A 150 -3.77 -1.28 1.07
N TYR A 151 -4.06 -0.16 1.75
CA TYR A 151 -3.22 0.34 2.83
C TYR A 151 -3.01 -0.70 3.93
N ASN A 152 -4.09 -1.32 4.41
CA ASN A 152 -4.02 -2.33 5.48
C ASN A 152 -3.17 -3.54 5.09
N LEU A 153 -3.26 -4.03 3.84
CA LEU A 153 -2.35 -5.06 3.34
C LEU A 153 -0.89 -4.59 3.32
N GLY A 154 -0.65 -3.38 2.80
CA GLY A 154 0.68 -2.77 2.81
C GLY A 154 1.27 -2.75 4.22
N TYR A 155 0.44 -2.36 5.20
CA TYR A 155 0.82 -2.32 6.61
C TYR A 155 1.11 -3.71 7.19
N MET A 156 0.36 -4.74 6.79
CA MET A 156 0.60 -6.12 7.23
C MET A 156 1.93 -6.66 6.72
N TYR A 157 2.27 -6.42 5.45
CA TYR A 157 3.60 -6.74 4.90
C TYR A 157 4.70 -5.92 5.56
N LEU A 158 4.47 -4.62 5.80
CA LEU A 158 5.41 -3.75 6.49
C LEU A 158 5.71 -4.21 7.92
N LYS A 159 4.73 -4.78 8.63
CA LYS A 159 4.91 -5.24 10.01
C LYS A 159 5.18 -6.74 10.14
N GLY A 160 5.09 -7.51 9.06
CA GLY A 160 5.19 -8.97 9.09
C GLY A 160 4.08 -9.62 9.92
N LYS A 161 2.85 -9.07 9.88
CA LYS A 161 1.71 -9.57 10.66
C LYS A 161 0.84 -10.46 9.79
N GLY A 162 0.74 -11.74 10.12
CA GLY A 162 -0.02 -12.72 9.31
C GLY A 162 0.68 -13.14 8.02
N VAL A 163 1.65 -12.36 7.54
CA VAL A 163 2.50 -12.65 6.39
C VAL A 163 3.96 -12.34 6.70
N PRO A 164 4.93 -12.95 5.99
CA PRO A 164 6.33 -12.55 6.10
C PRO A 164 6.52 -11.05 5.82
N HIS A 165 7.44 -10.44 6.55
CA HIS A 165 7.79 -9.04 6.35
C HIS A 165 8.40 -8.83 4.96
N ASP A 166 7.87 -7.86 4.20
CA ASP A 166 8.32 -7.54 2.84
C ASP A 166 8.06 -6.07 2.49
N TYR A 167 9.11 -5.27 2.43
CA TYR A 167 9.01 -3.85 2.07
C TYR A 167 8.57 -3.61 0.62
N SER A 168 8.99 -4.45 -0.33
CA SER A 168 8.67 -4.28 -1.75
C SER A 168 7.19 -4.53 -2.02
N THR A 169 6.64 -5.57 -1.38
CA THR A 169 5.21 -5.86 -1.45
C THR A 169 4.39 -4.81 -0.69
N ALA A 170 4.85 -4.35 0.48
CA ALA A 170 4.22 -3.25 1.19
C ALA A 170 4.15 -1.97 0.35
N PHE A 171 5.27 -1.58 -0.26
CA PHE A 171 5.36 -0.43 -1.16
C PHE A 171 4.35 -0.53 -2.30
N SER A 172 4.24 -1.69 -2.94
CA SER A 172 3.30 -1.90 -4.06
C SER A 172 1.84 -1.69 -3.64
N TRP A 173 1.46 -2.12 -2.44
CA TRP A 173 0.10 -1.92 -1.91
C TRP A 173 -0.15 -0.48 -1.48
N PHE A 174 0.81 0.15 -0.80
CA PHE A 174 0.71 1.57 -0.46
C PHE A 174 0.63 2.45 -1.71
N LEU A 175 1.39 2.15 -2.75
CA LEU A 175 1.34 2.89 -4.02
C LEU A 175 -0.05 2.83 -4.66
N LYS A 176 -0.70 1.66 -4.67
CA LYS A 176 -2.07 1.52 -5.17
C LYS A 176 -3.06 2.37 -4.35
N ALA A 177 -2.98 2.33 -3.03
CA ALA A 177 -3.86 3.09 -2.14
C ALA A 177 -3.62 4.61 -2.27
N ALA A 178 -2.36 5.04 -2.24
CA ALA A 178 -1.96 6.44 -2.30
C ALA A 178 -2.35 7.11 -3.63
N ASN A 179 -2.28 6.37 -4.74
CA ASN A 179 -2.74 6.81 -6.06
C ASN A 179 -4.26 7.03 -6.12
N GLN A 180 -5.02 6.44 -5.20
CA GLN A 180 -6.46 6.68 -5.03
C GLN A 180 -6.75 7.81 -4.03
N GLY A 181 -5.72 8.42 -3.45
CA GLY A 181 -5.88 9.51 -2.48
C GLY A 181 -5.83 9.09 -1.02
N ASP A 182 -5.63 7.80 -0.71
CA ASP A 182 -5.55 7.32 0.67
C ASP A 182 -4.41 8.02 1.43
N VAL A 183 -4.78 8.72 2.51
CA VAL A 183 -3.88 9.64 3.21
C VAL A 183 -2.80 8.89 3.99
N ASP A 184 -3.17 7.79 4.65
CA ASP A 184 -2.25 6.98 5.43
C ASP A 184 -1.22 6.30 4.51
N ALA A 185 -1.65 5.85 3.33
CA ALA A 185 -0.75 5.29 2.33
C ALA A 185 0.21 6.34 1.73
N GLN A 186 -0.26 7.58 1.51
CA GLN A 186 0.61 8.67 1.07
C GLN A 186 1.68 8.98 2.12
N ASN A 187 1.30 9.06 3.40
CA ASN A 187 2.26 9.23 4.49
C ASN A 187 3.26 8.06 4.56
N ALA A 188 2.79 6.82 4.49
CA ALA A 188 3.63 5.63 4.50
C ALA A 188 4.63 5.55 3.32
N LEU A 189 4.24 6.03 2.13
CA LEU A 189 5.19 6.17 1.02
C LEU A 189 6.25 7.24 1.29
N GLY A 190 5.86 8.35 1.93
CA GLY A 190 6.80 9.34 2.43
C GLY A 190 7.86 8.70 3.32
N ASP A 191 7.44 7.89 4.31
CA ASP A 191 8.33 7.16 5.22
C ASP A 191 9.23 6.17 4.49
N ILE A 192 8.67 5.41 3.55
CA ILE A 192 9.44 4.45 2.77
C ILE A 192 10.57 5.13 1.99
N TYR A 193 10.29 6.26 1.34
CA TYR A 193 11.30 7.00 0.59
C TYR A 193 12.28 7.76 1.50
N SER A 194 11.83 8.31 2.63
CA SER A 194 12.68 9.06 3.55
C SER A 194 13.67 8.15 4.29
N GLU A 195 13.25 6.91 4.57
CA GLU A 195 14.08 5.91 5.25
C GLU A 195 14.82 4.96 4.30
N GLY A 196 14.39 4.87 3.03
CA GLY A 196 14.96 3.94 2.06
C GLY A 196 14.57 2.47 2.31
N LYS A 197 13.32 2.23 2.74
CA LYS A 197 12.79 0.91 3.08
C LYS A 197 12.25 0.18 1.85
N GLY A 198 13.06 -0.69 1.25
CA GLY A 198 12.70 -1.45 0.03
C GLY A 198 12.85 -0.65 -1.28
N VAL A 199 13.15 0.64 -1.19
CA VAL A 199 13.54 1.52 -2.30
C VAL A 199 14.75 2.35 -1.90
N PRO A 200 15.56 2.87 -2.85
CA PRO A 200 16.61 3.82 -2.51
C PRO A 200 16.03 5.06 -1.80
N ARG A 201 16.74 5.54 -0.78
CA ARG A 201 16.34 6.74 -0.06
C ARG A 201 16.31 7.95 -0.99
N ASP A 202 15.18 8.67 -0.99
CA ASP A 202 14.95 9.85 -1.81
C ASP A 202 14.03 10.84 -1.09
N TYR A 203 14.64 11.85 -0.47
CA TYR A 203 13.90 12.88 0.26
C TYR A 203 13.06 13.78 -0.64
N SER A 204 13.42 13.96 -1.91
CA SER A 204 12.61 14.76 -2.84
C SER A 204 11.32 14.02 -3.20
N THR A 205 11.38 12.71 -3.39
CA THR A 205 10.18 11.89 -3.60
C THR A 205 9.35 11.77 -2.32
N ALA A 206 10.00 11.59 -1.15
CA ALA A 206 9.34 11.59 0.14
C ALA A 206 8.57 12.90 0.39
N PHE A 207 9.20 14.05 0.15
CA PHE A 207 8.59 15.37 0.27
C PHE A 207 7.29 15.47 -0.53
N ASN A 208 7.28 14.97 -1.78
CA ASN A 208 6.07 15.03 -2.61
C ASN A 208 4.92 14.17 -2.06
N TRP A 209 5.23 13.01 -1.46
CA TRP A 209 4.22 12.15 -0.85
C TRP A 209 3.69 12.72 0.46
N TYR A 210 4.58 13.18 1.35
CA TYR A 210 4.18 13.87 2.57
C TYR A 210 3.38 15.13 2.25
N LEU A 211 3.75 15.91 1.23
CA LEU A 211 3.00 17.10 0.82
C LEU A 211 1.56 16.76 0.41
N LYS A 212 1.33 15.64 -0.29
CA LYS A 212 -0.03 15.19 -0.61
C LYS A 212 -0.81 14.85 0.67
N ALA A 213 -0.23 14.05 1.57
CA ALA A 213 -0.90 13.66 2.82
C ALA A 213 -1.17 14.87 3.74
N ALA A 214 -0.17 15.73 3.93
CA ALA A 214 -0.25 16.92 4.76
C ALA A 214 -1.30 17.92 4.28
N ASN A 215 -1.46 18.08 2.96
CA ASN A 215 -2.52 18.91 2.36
C ASN A 215 -3.93 18.33 2.58
N GLN A 216 -4.04 17.03 2.86
CA GLN A 216 -5.29 16.39 3.29
C GLN A 216 -5.50 16.46 4.82
N GLY A 217 -4.55 17.04 5.55
CA GLY A 217 -4.64 17.25 6.99
C GLY A 217 -3.86 16.26 7.84
N ASP A 218 -3.10 15.33 7.25
CA ASP A 218 -2.33 14.35 8.03
C ASP A 218 -1.27 15.02 8.92
N ALA A 219 -1.38 14.82 10.23
CA ALA A 219 -0.52 15.50 11.20
C ALA A 219 0.91 14.96 11.19
N ASP A 220 1.09 13.67 10.93
CA ASP A 220 2.41 13.02 10.89
C ASP A 220 3.18 13.47 9.64
N ALA A 221 2.53 13.51 8.47
CA ALA A 221 3.11 14.07 7.26
C ALA A 221 3.41 15.57 7.38
N GLN A 222 2.57 16.34 8.09
CA GLN A 222 2.86 17.74 8.39
C GLN A 222 4.12 17.87 9.27
N ASN A 223 4.28 17.02 10.29
CA ASN A 223 5.50 16.96 11.09
C ASN A 223 6.71 16.61 10.22
N ALA A 224 6.60 15.59 9.36
CA ALA A 224 7.69 15.16 8.48
C ALA A 224 8.10 16.24 7.46
N LEU A 225 7.16 17.06 6.96
CA LEU A 225 7.50 18.24 6.14
C LEU A 225 8.25 19.30 6.95
N GLY A 226 7.88 19.48 8.22
CA GLY A 226 8.62 20.29 9.17
C GLY A 226 10.08 19.82 9.27
N ASP A 227 10.27 18.53 9.50
CA ASP A 227 11.60 17.90 9.59
C ASP A 227 12.40 18.09 8.30
N ILE A 228 11.76 17.92 7.14
CA ILE A 228 12.41 18.09 5.85
C ILE A 228 12.98 19.51 5.68
N TYR A 229 12.20 20.55 6.02
CA TYR A 229 12.68 21.93 5.97
C TYR A 229 13.67 22.26 7.08
N TYR A 230 13.52 21.67 8.27
CA TYR A 230 14.38 21.93 9.41
C TYR A 230 15.79 21.35 9.21
N TYR A 231 15.90 20.11 8.71
CA TYR A 231 17.17 19.41 8.51
C TYR A 231 17.74 19.53 7.09
N ALA A 232 17.09 20.27 6.19
CA ALA A 232 17.47 20.42 4.78
C ALA A 232 17.52 19.09 4.01
N ASN A 233 16.58 18.19 4.28
CA ASN A 233 16.51 16.88 3.66
C ASN A 233 15.86 16.98 2.27
N GLY A 234 16.67 17.10 1.22
CA GLY A 234 16.18 17.17 -0.18
C GLY A 234 15.61 18.52 -0.59
N VAL A 235 15.52 19.49 0.32
CA VAL A 235 15.19 20.90 0.06
C VAL A 235 16.11 21.81 0.87
N PRO A 236 16.33 23.08 0.47
CA PRO A 236 17.09 24.03 1.29
C PRO A 236 16.46 24.23 2.67
N GLN A 237 17.30 24.43 3.69
CA GLN A 237 16.84 24.71 5.04
C GLN A 237 15.97 25.97 5.07
N ASP A 238 14.83 25.88 5.76
CA ASP A 238 13.89 27.00 5.90
C ASP A 238 13.10 26.86 7.21
N TYR A 239 13.64 27.43 8.29
CA TYR A 239 13.01 27.34 9.60
C TYR A 239 11.61 27.97 9.64
N SER A 240 11.36 29.01 8.85
CA SER A 240 10.02 29.62 8.80
C SER A 240 9.00 28.62 8.26
N LYS A 241 9.32 27.92 7.17
CA LYS A 241 8.44 26.87 6.64
C LYS A 241 8.35 25.67 7.57
N ALA A 242 9.44 25.31 8.24
CA ALA A 242 9.43 24.23 9.23
C ALA A 242 8.42 24.56 10.35
N ILE A 243 8.48 25.77 10.92
CA ILE A 243 7.54 26.26 11.94
C ILE A 243 6.10 26.22 11.42
N ASP A 244 5.85 26.70 10.20
CA ASP A 244 4.51 26.68 9.62
C ASP A 244 3.92 25.27 9.55
N TRP A 245 4.73 24.27 9.20
CA TRP A 245 4.31 22.88 9.14
C TRP A 245 4.18 22.25 10.52
N TYR A 246 5.15 22.45 11.42
CA TYR A 246 5.05 21.96 12.80
C TYR A 246 3.86 22.57 13.53
N LEU A 247 3.54 23.86 13.34
CA LEU A 247 2.37 24.47 13.96
C LEU A 247 1.07 23.79 13.51
N LYS A 248 0.95 23.42 12.23
CA LYS A 248 -0.22 22.68 11.74
C LYS A 248 -0.33 21.31 12.43
N ALA A 249 0.76 20.55 12.50
CA ALA A 249 0.79 19.24 13.15
C ALA A 249 0.51 19.35 14.67
N ALA A 250 1.18 20.29 15.34
CA ALA A 250 1.07 20.52 16.78
C ALA A 250 -0.34 20.97 17.20
N ASN A 251 -1.03 21.76 16.38
CA ASN A 251 -2.42 22.16 16.60
C ASN A 251 -3.40 20.98 16.48
N GLN A 252 -3.01 19.90 15.81
CA GLN A 252 -3.75 18.63 15.77
C GLN A 252 -3.35 17.67 16.89
N GLY A 253 -2.42 18.08 17.76
CA GLY A 253 -1.97 17.27 18.89
C GLY A 253 -0.72 16.44 18.61
N ASN A 254 -0.08 16.52 17.44
CA ASN A 254 1.16 15.77 17.20
C ASN A 254 2.24 16.20 18.23
N ALA A 255 2.65 15.26 19.08
CA ALA A 255 3.50 15.53 20.23
C ALA A 255 4.96 15.82 19.82
N ASP A 256 5.42 15.19 18.74
CA ASP A 256 6.78 15.40 18.23
C ASP A 256 6.92 16.81 17.63
N ALA A 257 5.93 17.27 16.88
CA ALA A 257 5.87 18.64 16.37
C ALA A 257 5.81 19.68 17.50
N GLN A 258 5.06 19.38 18.58
CA GLN A 258 5.03 20.24 19.77
C GLN A 258 6.40 20.30 20.45
N TYR A 259 7.04 19.15 20.64
CA TYR A 259 8.39 19.07 21.20
C TYR A 259 9.38 19.87 20.34
N THR A 260 9.39 19.67 19.03
CA THR A 260 10.30 20.37 18.11
C THR A 260 10.05 21.88 18.09
N LEU A 261 8.79 22.35 18.17
CA LEU A 261 8.51 23.78 18.36
C LEU A 261 9.09 24.32 19.67
N GLY A 262 9.08 23.50 20.73
CA GLY A 262 9.78 23.79 21.99
C GLY A 262 11.27 24.01 21.76
N ASP A 263 11.93 23.07 21.09
CA ASP A 263 13.35 23.15 20.73
C ASP A 263 13.66 24.39 19.88
N MET A 264 12.82 24.70 18.89
CA MET A 264 13.00 25.89 18.05
C MET A 264 12.91 27.19 18.87
N HIS A 265 11.99 27.28 19.83
CA HIS A 265 11.91 28.42 20.75
C HIS A 265 13.05 28.47 21.75
N HIS A 266 13.53 27.33 22.23
CA HIS A 266 14.68 27.22 23.14
C HIS A 266 15.98 27.66 22.46
N ASN A 267 16.20 27.23 21.23
CA ASN A 267 17.42 27.49 20.47
C ASN A 267 17.39 28.82 19.69
N GLY A 268 16.19 29.35 19.41
CA GLY A 268 16.01 30.52 18.54
C GLY A 268 16.10 30.18 17.05
N ASP A 269 15.75 28.95 16.65
CA ASP A 269 15.77 28.51 15.26
C ASP A 269 14.57 29.09 14.50
N GLY A 270 14.80 30.09 13.65
CA GLY A 270 13.75 30.76 12.87
C GLY A 270 12.82 31.68 13.68
N VAL A 271 12.98 31.75 15.00
CA VAL A 271 12.23 32.61 15.91
C VAL A 271 13.17 33.32 16.88
N THR A 272 12.68 34.39 17.52
CA THR A 272 13.38 34.91 18.69
C THR A 272 13.34 33.86 19.80
N LEU A 273 14.51 33.60 20.38
CA LEU A 273 14.66 32.72 21.53
C LEU A 273 13.72 33.13 22.66
N ASP A 274 12.91 32.19 23.13
CA ASP A 274 11.83 32.40 24.10
C ASP A 274 11.63 31.14 24.94
N TYR A 275 12.33 31.07 26.08
CA TYR A 275 12.24 29.94 27.00
C TYR A 275 10.84 29.73 27.58
N SER A 276 10.03 30.79 27.71
CA SER A 276 8.67 30.66 28.23
C SER A 276 7.81 29.90 27.22
N LYS A 277 7.87 30.27 25.94
CA LYS A 277 7.18 29.54 24.87
C LYS A 277 7.72 28.13 24.68
N ALA A 278 9.03 27.93 24.84
CA ALA A 278 9.62 26.61 24.79
C ALA A 278 8.99 25.68 25.85
N ILE A 279 8.93 26.15 27.10
CA ILE A 279 8.28 25.43 28.21
C ILE A 279 6.80 25.15 27.91
N ASP A 280 6.05 26.13 27.39
CA ASP A 280 4.64 25.93 27.04
C ASP A 280 4.45 24.80 26.01
N TRP A 281 5.34 24.70 25.02
CA TRP A 281 5.31 23.65 24.02
C TRP A 281 5.76 22.29 24.57
N TYR A 282 6.85 22.24 25.34
CA TYR A 282 7.29 21.01 26.00
C TYR A 282 6.22 20.44 26.93
N LEU A 283 5.55 21.29 27.72
CA LEU A 283 4.46 20.84 28.59
C LEU A 283 3.31 20.22 27.80
N LYS A 284 2.98 20.74 26.62
CA LYS A 284 1.95 20.12 25.75
C LYS A 284 2.40 18.74 25.27
N ALA A 285 3.64 18.59 24.82
CA ALA A 285 4.19 17.31 24.38
C ALA A 285 4.30 16.28 25.52
N ALA A 286 4.79 16.71 26.69
CA ALA A 286 4.96 15.87 27.88
C ALA A 286 3.61 15.35 28.42
N ASN A 287 2.57 16.18 28.41
CA ASN A 287 1.21 15.77 28.78
C ASN A 287 0.64 14.67 27.87
N GLN A 288 1.20 14.49 26.68
CA GLN A 288 0.85 13.43 25.74
C GLN A 288 1.80 12.22 25.81
N GLY A 289 2.75 12.22 26.76
CA GLY A 289 3.67 11.12 26.99
C GLY A 289 4.92 11.13 26.11
N ASN A 290 5.23 12.23 25.40
CA ASN A 290 6.52 12.37 24.74
C ASN A 290 7.63 12.38 25.82
N ALA A 291 8.56 11.43 25.71
CA ALA A 291 9.59 11.21 26.73
C ALA A 291 10.72 12.24 26.68
N ASP A 292 11.01 12.79 25.51
CA ASP A 292 12.04 13.82 25.33
C ASP A 292 11.60 15.17 25.91
N ALA A 293 10.29 15.38 26.05
CA ALA A 293 9.68 16.58 26.63
C ALA A 293 9.52 16.57 28.16
N GLN A 294 9.79 15.45 28.85
CA GLN A 294 9.60 15.26 30.30
C GLN A 294 10.80 15.72 31.13
#